data_AF-A0A2E9XHU0-F1
#
_entry.id   AF-A0A2E9XHU0-F1
#
_cell.length_a   1.000
_cell.length_b   1.000
_cell.length_c   1.000
_cell.angle_alpha   90.00
_cell.angle_beta   90.00
_cell.angle_gamma   90.00
#
_symmetry.space_group_name_H-M   'P 1'
#
loop_
_entity.id
_entity.type
_entity.pdbx_description
1 polymer ?
#
loop_
_entity_poly.entity_id
_entity_poly.type
_entity_poly.pdbx_seq_one_letter_code
_entity_poly.pdbx_strand_id
1 'polypeptide(L)'
;MKRKFLNKPSLIKSASKKAEKTDSQLAYIANRYYEVFVKDLILPALIGIHSHEKKKEQRICINVVLMVDDRCGFAKDKIQNVVSYEKIVKGIKKILRKGHVGLIETLAEDISKMCLVDNRVYIAKIRIEKLEVFKESKSAGIEIERRSKNSILNVNKIIASGSVPSSEKS
;
A
#
# COMPACT_ATOMS: atom_id res chain seq x y z
N MET A 1 -50.74 -1.32 -35.31
CA MET A 1 -50.27 -1.63 -33.93
C MET A 1 -49.10 -0.71 -33.57
N LYS A 2 -49.31 0.31 -32.72
CA LYS A 2 -48.23 1.19 -32.24
C LYS A 2 -47.59 0.59 -30.98
N ARG A 3 -46.30 0.25 -31.03
CA ARG A 3 -45.52 -0.20 -29.85
C ARG A 3 -45.40 0.96 -28.86
N LYS A 4 -46.01 0.84 -27.68
CA LYS A 4 -45.79 1.76 -26.55
C LYS A 4 -44.37 1.51 -26.00
N PHE A 5 -43.46 2.45 -26.20
CA PHE A 5 -42.24 2.53 -25.42
C PHE A 5 -42.62 2.84 -23.98
N LEU A 6 -42.56 1.84 -23.09
CA LEU A 6 -42.57 2.09 -21.66
C LEU A 6 -41.24 2.74 -21.28
N ASN A 7 -41.23 4.06 -21.23
CA ASN A 7 -40.22 4.80 -20.48
C ASN A 7 -40.42 4.41 -18.99
N LYS A 8 -39.48 3.65 -18.40
CA LYS A 8 -39.48 3.27 -16.97
C LYS A 8 -38.57 4.23 -16.18
N PRO A 9 -39.06 5.40 -15.73
CA PRO A 9 -38.28 6.38 -14.97
C PRO A 9 -37.77 5.87 -13.61
N SER A 10 -38.31 4.76 -13.10
CA SER A 10 -37.91 4.17 -11.81
C SER A 10 -36.54 3.49 -11.85
N LEU A 11 -36.15 2.90 -12.98
CA LEU A 11 -34.84 2.23 -13.12
C LEU A 11 -33.70 3.26 -13.18
N ILE A 12 -33.92 4.38 -13.88
CA ILE A 12 -32.94 5.47 -14.02
C ILE A 12 -32.69 6.16 -12.67
N LYS A 13 -33.74 6.43 -11.87
CA LYS A 13 -33.58 7.00 -10.51
C LYS A 13 -32.83 6.07 -9.56
N SER A 14 -33.05 4.75 -9.66
CA SER A 14 -32.36 3.76 -8.80
C SER A 14 -30.88 3.61 -9.13
N ALA A 15 -30.51 3.74 -10.41
CA ALA A 15 -29.12 3.73 -10.87
C ALA A 15 -28.39 5.03 -10.49
N SER A 16 -29.02 6.19 -10.65
CA SER A 16 -28.45 7.51 -10.28
C SER A 16 -28.16 7.60 -8.77
N LYS A 17 -29.11 7.16 -7.94
CA LYS A 17 -28.96 7.15 -6.48
C LYS A 17 -27.90 6.14 -5.98
N LYS A 18 -27.66 5.07 -6.75
CA LYS A 18 -26.58 4.10 -6.50
C LYS A 18 -25.22 4.68 -6.89
N ALA A 19 -25.13 5.39 -8.01
CA ALA A 19 -23.92 6.07 -8.46
C ALA A 19 -23.47 7.18 -7.47
N GLU A 20 -24.37 8.10 -7.09
CA GLU A 20 -24.08 9.18 -6.11
C GLU A 20 -23.62 8.64 -4.74
N LYS A 21 -24.20 7.51 -4.31
CA LYS A 21 -23.81 6.83 -3.07
C LYS A 21 -22.42 6.20 -3.18
N THR A 22 -22.03 5.74 -4.37
CA THR A 22 -20.72 5.15 -4.64
C THR A 22 -19.63 6.23 -4.70
N ASP A 23 -19.93 7.39 -5.31
CA ASP A 23 -18.99 8.53 -5.41
C ASP A 23 -18.71 9.15 -4.03
N SER A 24 -19.75 9.32 -3.20
CA SER A 24 -19.59 9.81 -1.82
C SER A 24 -18.77 8.83 -0.94
N GLN A 25 -18.82 7.54 -1.24
CA GLN A 25 -18.08 6.50 -0.51
C GLN A 25 -16.62 6.42 -0.94
N LEU A 26 -16.33 6.56 -2.24
CA LEU A 26 -14.97 6.68 -2.75
C LEU A 26 -14.30 7.95 -2.19
N ALA A 27 -15.03 9.05 -2.10
CA ALA A 27 -14.55 10.28 -1.46
C ALA A 27 -14.24 10.09 0.04
N TYR A 28 -15.09 9.36 0.79
CA TYR A 28 -14.82 9.06 2.20
C TYR A 28 -13.56 8.20 2.38
N ILE A 29 -13.38 7.17 1.55
CA ILE A 29 -12.17 6.33 1.59
C ILE A 29 -10.95 7.18 1.20
N ALA A 30 -11.04 7.98 0.15
CA ALA A 30 -9.95 8.86 -0.27
C ALA A 30 -9.53 9.85 0.84
N ASN A 31 -10.49 10.39 1.60
CA ASN A 31 -10.20 11.30 2.72
C ASN A 31 -9.70 10.60 3.99
N ARG A 32 -9.82 9.27 4.07
CA ARG A 32 -9.44 8.48 5.25
C ARG A 32 -8.06 7.81 5.10
N TYR A 33 -7.55 7.66 3.89
CA TYR A 33 -6.25 7.01 3.67
C TYR A 33 -5.25 7.94 3.03
N TYR A 34 -3.98 7.79 3.40
CA TYR A 34 -2.86 8.48 2.77
C TYR A 34 -1.71 7.51 2.49
N GLU A 35 -0.83 7.92 1.59
CA GLU A 35 0.36 7.14 1.26
C GLU A 35 1.59 7.61 2.02
N VAL A 36 2.32 6.65 2.60
CA VAL A 36 3.71 6.85 3.02
C VAL A 36 4.59 6.12 2.04
N PHE A 37 5.58 6.81 1.48
CA PHE A 37 6.49 6.21 0.51
C PHE A 37 7.96 6.46 0.82
N VAL A 38 8.79 5.47 0.46
CA VAL A 38 10.24 5.60 0.34
C VAL A 38 10.58 5.26 -1.10
N LYS A 39 11.17 6.24 -1.80
CA LYS A 39 11.55 6.10 -3.21
C LYS A 39 13.05 5.90 -3.34
N ASP A 40 13.41 4.97 -4.22
CA ASP A 40 14.79 4.72 -4.66
C ASP A 40 15.82 4.61 -3.53
N LEU A 41 15.48 3.83 -2.49
CA LEU A 41 16.41 3.52 -1.41
C LEU A 41 17.46 2.54 -1.91
N ILE A 42 18.61 3.07 -2.31
CA ILE A 42 19.74 2.26 -2.79
C ILE A 42 20.61 1.84 -1.61
N LEU A 43 20.77 0.53 -1.41
CA LEU A 43 21.59 -0.04 -0.35
C LEU A 43 22.44 -1.20 -0.89
N PRO A 44 23.64 -1.42 -0.31
CA PRO A 44 24.37 -2.66 -0.54
C PRO A 44 23.71 -3.83 0.21
N ALA A 45 23.70 -5.00 -0.41
CA ALA A 45 23.17 -6.23 0.19
C ALA A 45 23.92 -7.46 -0.32
N LEU A 46 24.18 -8.42 0.57
CA LEU A 46 24.59 -9.78 0.20
C LEU A 46 23.35 -10.56 -0.22
N ILE A 47 23.07 -10.65 -1.52
CA ILE A 47 21.82 -11.23 -2.01
C ILE A 47 21.95 -12.06 -3.27
N GLY A 48 21.43 -13.28 -3.24
CA GLY A 48 21.30 -14.17 -4.39
C GLY A 48 21.61 -15.64 -4.09
N ILE A 49 21.58 -16.48 -5.12
CA ILE A 49 21.72 -17.94 -5.00
C ILE A 49 23.13 -18.42 -5.30
N HIS A 50 23.94 -17.63 -6.01
CA HIS A 50 25.26 -18.05 -6.43
C HIS A 50 26.29 -17.86 -5.31
N SER A 51 27.26 -18.78 -5.24
CA SER A 51 28.27 -18.85 -4.19
C SER A 51 29.06 -17.55 -4.01
N HIS A 52 29.28 -16.80 -5.09
CA HIS A 52 29.99 -15.52 -5.07
C HIS A 52 29.16 -14.38 -4.46
N GLU A 53 27.83 -14.45 -4.55
CA GLU A 53 26.90 -13.44 -4.00
C GLU A 53 26.86 -13.49 -2.46
N LYS A 54 27.35 -14.58 -1.86
CA LYS A 54 27.52 -14.73 -0.40
C LYS A 54 28.63 -13.85 0.18
N LYS A 55 29.57 -13.40 -0.65
CA LYS A 55 30.77 -12.65 -0.22
C LYS A 55 30.88 -11.25 -0.81
N LYS A 56 30.13 -10.95 -1.87
CA LYS A 56 30.17 -9.68 -2.57
C LYS A 56 28.80 -8.99 -2.49
N GLU A 57 28.79 -7.79 -1.95
CA GLU A 57 27.59 -6.97 -1.91
C GLU A 57 27.17 -6.52 -3.32
N GLN A 58 25.87 -6.49 -3.55
CA GLN A 58 25.24 -5.96 -4.75
C GLN A 58 24.38 -4.76 -4.36
N ARG A 59 24.29 -3.77 -5.27
CA ARG A 59 23.41 -2.63 -5.08
C ARG A 59 21.98 -3.06 -5.38
N ILE A 60 21.10 -2.87 -4.41
CA ILE A 60 19.67 -3.05 -4.59
C ILE A 60 18.96 -1.71 -4.43
N CYS A 61 17.93 -1.48 -5.25
CA CYS A 61 17.01 -0.37 -5.13
C CYS A 61 15.70 -0.87 -4.52
N ILE A 62 15.29 -0.26 -3.41
CA ILE A 62 14.07 -0.63 -2.70
C ILE A 62 13.10 0.56 -2.73
N ASN A 63 11.89 0.29 -3.20
CA ASN A 63 10.76 1.20 -3.18
C ASN A 63 9.68 0.63 -2.26
N VAL A 64 9.15 1.46 -1.36
CA VAL A 64 8.08 1.10 -0.42
C VAL A 64 6.95 2.10 -0.58
N VAL A 65 5.73 1.60 -0.74
CA VAL A 65 4.50 2.40 -0.67
C VAL A 65 3.55 1.73 0.31
N LEU A 66 3.10 2.49 1.30
CA LEU A 66 2.17 2.05 2.33
C LEU A 66 0.87 2.84 2.23
N MET A 67 -0.26 2.15 2.16
CA MET A 67 -1.57 2.77 2.35
C MET A 67 -1.91 2.77 3.84
N VAL A 68 -2.11 3.95 4.41
CA VAL A 68 -2.25 4.15 5.87
C VAL A 68 -3.59 4.77 6.20
N ASP A 69 -4.29 4.18 7.17
CA ASP A 69 -5.53 4.72 7.75
C ASP A 69 -5.23 5.95 8.61
N ASP A 70 -5.69 7.12 8.17
CA ASP A 70 -5.65 8.36 8.94
C ASP A 70 -6.76 8.36 10.01
N ARG A 71 -6.40 7.88 11.20
CA ARG A 71 -7.33 7.80 12.34
C ARG A 71 -7.51 9.13 13.06
N CYS A 72 -6.63 10.11 12.84
CA CYS A 72 -6.56 11.32 13.66
C CYS A 72 -6.50 12.62 12.83
N GLY A 73 -6.63 12.57 11.51
CA GLY A 73 -6.72 13.74 10.63
C GLY A 73 -5.43 14.56 10.57
N PHE A 74 -4.26 13.92 10.55
CA PHE A 74 -2.95 14.55 10.78
C PHE A 74 -2.87 15.50 12.00
N ALA A 75 -3.85 15.45 12.90
CA ALA A 75 -4.03 16.49 13.89
C ALA A 75 -2.87 16.49 14.90
N LYS A 76 -2.48 17.71 15.28
CA LYS A 76 -1.54 18.03 16.37
C LYS A 76 -0.06 17.80 16.07
N ASP A 77 0.32 17.53 14.82
CA ASP A 77 1.74 17.42 14.40
C ASP A 77 2.58 16.52 15.32
N LYS A 78 1.98 15.39 15.75
CA LYS A 78 2.65 14.42 16.64
C LYS A 78 3.15 13.24 15.84
N ILE A 79 4.45 12.98 15.89
CA ILE A 79 5.10 11.84 15.21
C ILE A 79 4.47 10.47 15.57
N GLN A 80 3.84 10.36 16.74
CA GLN A 80 3.16 9.14 17.20
C GLN A 80 1.89 8.84 16.39
N ASN A 81 1.26 9.87 15.81
CA ASN A 81 0.01 9.75 15.06
C ASN A 81 0.23 9.31 13.61
N VAL A 82 1.47 9.37 13.10
CA VAL A 82 1.81 9.02 11.72
C VAL A 82 2.68 7.75 11.63
N VAL A 83 2.70 7.15 10.45
CA VAL A 83 3.66 6.10 10.11
C VAL A 83 4.98 6.76 9.68
N SER A 84 6.07 6.42 10.39
CA SER A 84 7.38 7.05 10.16
C SER A 84 8.16 6.33 9.06
N TYR A 85 8.47 7.05 7.98
CA TYR A 85 9.36 6.56 6.92
C TYR A 85 10.79 6.30 7.43
N GLU A 86 11.23 7.03 8.46
CA GLU A 86 12.54 6.80 9.09
C GLU A 86 12.60 5.41 9.73
N LYS A 87 11.52 4.98 10.40
CA LYS A 87 11.40 3.62 10.95
C LYS A 87 11.42 2.56 9.85
N ILE A 88 10.80 2.82 8.71
CA ILE A 88 10.84 1.93 7.53
C ILE A 88 12.29 1.75 7.06
N VAL A 89 13.01 2.86 6.80
CA VAL A 89 14.40 2.82 6.33
C VAL A 89 15.31 2.13 7.34
N LYS A 90 15.21 2.45 8.63
CA LYS A 90 15.99 1.79 9.69
C LYS A 90 15.68 0.29 9.79
N GLY A 91 14.41 -0.07 9.64
CA GLY A 91 13.96 -1.46 9.62
C GLY A 91 14.54 -2.27 8.46
N ILE A 92 14.50 -1.72 7.25
CA ILE A 92 15.12 -2.33 6.06
C ILE A 92 16.62 -2.55 6.28
N LYS A 93 17.34 -1.52 6.75
CA LYS A 93 18.78 -1.64 7.08
C LYS A 93 19.03 -2.73 8.13
N LYS A 94 18.15 -2.85 9.13
CA LYS A 94 18.25 -3.90 10.16
C LYS A 94 18.03 -5.29 9.58
N ILE A 95 17.12 -5.47 8.62
CA ILE A 95 16.91 -6.75 7.93
C ILE A 95 18.17 -7.14 7.15
N LEU A 96 18.72 -6.23 6.35
CA LEU A 96 19.93 -6.49 5.54
C LEU A 96 21.17 -6.79 6.42
N ARG A 97 21.28 -6.14 7.58
CA ARG A 97 22.37 -6.40 8.53
C ARG A 97 22.35 -7.80 9.15
N LYS A 98 21.27 -8.57 9.02
CA LYS A 98 21.23 -9.98 9.47
C LYS A 98 22.12 -10.89 8.63
N GLY A 99 22.60 -10.41 7.49
CA GLY A 99 23.53 -11.12 6.61
C GLY A 99 22.90 -11.46 5.27
N HIS A 100 23.39 -12.55 4.68
CA HIS A 100 23.04 -12.95 3.33
C HIS A 100 21.57 -13.36 3.19
N VAL A 101 20.90 -12.86 2.16
CA VAL A 101 19.54 -13.25 1.77
C VAL A 101 19.59 -14.03 0.46
N GLY A 102 18.94 -15.19 0.40
CA GLY A 102 18.97 -16.02 -0.82
C GLY A 102 18.23 -15.41 -2.01
N LEU A 103 17.08 -14.80 -1.75
CA LEU A 103 16.13 -14.38 -2.78
C LEU A 103 15.57 -12.97 -2.49
N ILE A 104 15.37 -12.17 -3.53
CA ILE A 104 14.74 -10.84 -3.40
C ILE A 104 13.27 -10.95 -3.00
N GLU A 105 12.63 -12.07 -3.32
CA GLU A 105 11.30 -12.50 -2.87
C GLU A 105 11.22 -12.59 -1.35
N THR A 106 12.19 -13.24 -0.72
CA THR A 106 12.26 -13.37 0.74
C THR A 106 12.47 -12.00 1.38
N LEU A 107 13.37 -11.19 0.83
CA LEU A 107 13.60 -9.83 1.34
C LEU A 107 12.33 -8.96 1.23
N ALA A 108 11.64 -8.99 0.10
CA ALA A 108 10.42 -8.22 -0.10
C ALA A 108 9.32 -8.67 0.87
N GLU A 109 9.15 -9.98 1.06
CA GLU A 109 8.20 -10.54 2.02
C GLU A 109 8.53 -10.08 3.46
N ASP A 110 9.79 -10.12 3.88
CA ASP A 110 10.21 -9.70 5.21
C ASP A 110 9.98 -8.20 5.46
N ILE A 111 10.28 -7.35 4.46
CA ILE A 111 10.00 -5.91 4.51
C ILE A 111 8.49 -5.68 4.60
N SER A 112 7.70 -6.39 3.80
CA SER A 112 6.24 -6.25 3.82
C SER A 112 5.64 -6.61 5.19
N LYS A 113 6.09 -7.73 5.79
CA LYS A 113 5.68 -8.15 7.14
C LYS A 113 6.05 -7.12 8.18
N MET A 114 7.27 -6.59 8.11
CA MET A 114 7.74 -5.54 9.01
C MET A 114 6.86 -4.28 8.93
N CYS A 115 6.52 -3.83 7.72
CA CYS A 115 5.65 -2.66 7.53
C CYS A 115 4.22 -2.90 8.07
N LEU A 116 3.69 -4.11 7.89
CA LEU A 116 2.34 -4.48 8.32
C LEU A 116 2.20 -4.71 9.84
N VAL A 117 3.29 -4.64 10.61
CA VAL A 117 3.24 -4.66 12.09
C VAL A 117 2.48 -3.44 12.63
N ASP A 118 2.60 -2.30 11.96
CA ASP A 118 1.83 -1.11 12.33
C ASP A 118 0.37 -1.30 11.90
N ASN A 119 -0.55 -1.36 12.86
CA ASN A 119 -1.95 -1.66 12.61
C ASN A 119 -2.70 -0.59 11.79
N ARG A 120 -2.07 0.57 11.53
CA ARG A 120 -2.59 1.62 10.64
C ARG A 120 -2.30 1.32 9.18
N VAL A 121 -1.29 0.49 8.90
CA VAL A 121 -0.89 0.12 7.54
C VAL A 121 -1.83 -0.97 7.02
N TYR A 122 -2.52 -0.65 5.93
CA TYR A 122 -3.49 -1.54 5.31
C TYR A 122 -2.88 -2.34 4.16
N ILE A 123 -2.19 -1.65 3.24
CA ILE A 123 -1.44 -2.24 2.12
C ILE A 123 0.03 -1.86 2.28
N ALA A 124 0.91 -2.83 2.05
CA ALA A 124 2.32 -2.62 1.82
C ALA A 124 2.69 -3.11 0.42
N LYS A 125 3.10 -2.19 -0.45
CA LYS A 125 3.62 -2.47 -1.78
C LYS A 125 5.12 -2.28 -1.79
N ILE A 126 5.85 -3.36 -2.05
CA ILE A 126 7.31 -3.42 -1.98
C ILE A 126 7.85 -3.78 -3.37
N ARG A 127 8.72 -2.94 -3.91
CA ARG A 127 9.45 -3.20 -5.15
C ARG A 127 10.94 -3.24 -4.85
N ILE A 128 11.59 -4.31 -5.28
CA ILE A 128 13.04 -4.51 -5.08
C ILE A 128 13.66 -4.87 -6.40
N GLU A 129 14.73 -4.17 -6.73
CA GLU A 129 15.52 -4.37 -7.92
C GLU A 129 16.97 -4.59 -7.55
N LYS A 130 17.62 -5.59 -8.14
CA LYS A 130 19.07 -5.63 -8.22
C LYS A 130 19.50 -4.73 -9.39
N LEU A 131 20.40 -3.81 -9.11
CA LEU A 131 20.96 -2.92 -10.13
C LEU A 131 22.09 -3.64 -10.86
N GLU A 132 22.24 -3.37 -12.16
CA GLU A 132 23.42 -3.79 -12.94
C GLU A 132 23.60 -5.34 -13.02
N VAL A 133 22.53 -6.12 -12.90
CA VAL A 133 22.59 -7.60 -13.01
C VAL A 133 22.90 -8.07 -14.42
N PHE A 134 22.34 -7.40 -15.42
CA PHE A 134 22.51 -7.71 -16.84
C PHE A 134 23.06 -6.48 -17.56
N LYS A 135 23.90 -6.69 -18.58
CA LYS A 135 24.49 -5.56 -19.33
C LYS A 135 23.44 -4.83 -20.18
N GLU A 136 22.37 -5.54 -20.52
CA GLU A 136 21.31 -5.16 -21.43
C GLU A 136 20.11 -4.53 -20.69
N SER A 137 20.08 -4.58 -19.35
CA SER A 137 19.02 -3.99 -18.55
C SER A 137 19.56 -3.07 -17.45
N LYS A 138 18.80 -2.04 -17.10
CA LYS A 138 19.15 -1.16 -15.96
C LYS A 138 19.08 -1.92 -14.64
N SER A 139 18.14 -2.86 -14.54
CA SER A 139 17.84 -3.61 -13.33
C SER A 139 17.03 -4.86 -13.66
N ALA A 140 16.92 -5.76 -12.68
CA ALA A 140 15.94 -6.84 -12.65
C ALA A 140 15.41 -6.99 -11.21
N GLY A 141 14.14 -7.32 -11.04
CA GLY A 141 13.52 -7.25 -9.73
C GLY A 141 12.11 -7.82 -9.65
N ILE A 142 11.51 -7.65 -8.48
CA ILE A 142 10.12 -8.04 -8.20
C ILE A 142 9.35 -6.89 -7.57
N GLU A 143 8.04 -6.98 -7.67
CA GLU A 143 7.10 -6.13 -6.95
C GLU A 143 6.03 -7.01 -6.32
N ILE A 144 5.76 -6.80 -5.03
CA ILE A 144 4.70 -7.50 -4.30
C ILE A 144 3.79 -6.51 -3.61
N GLU A 145 2.52 -6.89 -3.48
CA GLU A 145 1.56 -6.24 -2.60
C GLU A 145 1.15 -7.23 -1.51
N ARG A 146 1.13 -6.75 -0.27
CA ARG A 146 0.59 -7.48 0.89
C ARG A 146 -0.43 -6.62 1.62
N ARG A 147 -1.45 -7.29 2.15
CA ARG A 147 -2.53 -6.66 2.90
C ARG A 147 -2.51 -7.18 4.33
N SER A 148 -2.77 -6.31 5.29
CA SER A 148 -2.90 -6.72 6.70
C SER A 148 -4.04 -7.73 6.82
N LYS A 149 -3.91 -8.77 7.64
CA LYS A 149 -5.03 -9.70 7.92
C LYS A 149 -6.19 -9.00 8.64
N ASN A 150 -5.89 -7.90 9.34
CA ASN A 150 -6.89 -7.00 9.93
C ASN A 150 -7.48 -6.03 8.89
N SER A 151 -7.33 -6.33 7.60
CA SER A 151 -7.85 -5.54 6.51
C SER A 151 -9.37 -5.43 6.56
N ILE A 152 -9.89 -4.38 7.20
CA ILE A 152 -11.31 -4.01 7.12
C ILE A 152 -11.59 -3.21 5.83
N LEU A 153 -10.89 -3.41 4.70
CA LEU A 153 -11.51 -3.08 3.40
C LEU A 153 -12.43 -4.22 2.97
N ASN A 154 -13.27 -4.66 3.89
CA ASN A 154 -14.58 -5.07 3.44
C ASN A 154 -15.32 -3.75 3.25
N VAL A 155 -15.36 -3.27 2.01
CA VAL A 155 -16.13 -2.08 1.63
C VAL A 155 -17.55 -2.22 2.23
N ASN A 156 -18.10 -3.44 2.23
CA ASN A 156 -19.38 -3.80 2.85
C ASN A 156 -19.46 -3.66 4.38
N LYS A 157 -18.35 -3.83 5.12
CA LYS A 157 -18.31 -3.70 6.60
C LYS A 157 -18.09 -2.26 7.04
N ILE A 158 -17.32 -1.46 6.28
CA ILE A 158 -17.28 0.00 6.42
C ILE A 158 -18.66 0.60 6.11
N ILE A 159 -19.34 0.09 5.08
CA ILE A 159 -20.74 0.43 4.73
C ILE A 159 -21.71 0.09 5.90
N ALA A 160 -21.49 -1.01 6.62
CA ALA A 160 -22.35 -1.45 7.73
C ALA A 160 -22.15 -0.65 9.04
N SER A 161 -20.97 -0.06 9.28
CA SER A 161 -20.72 0.77 10.48
C SER A 161 -21.30 2.19 10.42
N GLY A 162 -21.90 2.58 9.29
CA GLY A 162 -22.99 3.57 9.21
C GLY A 162 -22.74 5.00 9.70
N SER A 163 -21.53 5.36 10.13
CA SER A 163 -21.25 6.72 10.65
C SER A 163 -20.56 7.54 9.56
N VAL A 164 -21.34 7.98 8.56
CA VAL A 164 -21.00 9.20 7.82
C VAL A 164 -21.35 10.35 8.78
N PRO A 165 -20.39 11.12 9.32
CA PRO A 165 -20.75 12.34 10.04
C PRO A 165 -21.45 13.23 9.02
N SER A 166 -22.72 13.51 9.26
CA SER A 166 -23.52 14.41 8.43
C SER A 166 -22.79 15.75 8.33
N SER A 167 -22.25 16.04 7.15
CA SER A 167 -21.81 17.37 6.75
C SER A 167 -23.04 18.24 6.51
N GLU A 168 -23.76 18.57 7.58
CA GLU A 168 -24.81 19.59 7.59
C GLU A 168 -25.25 19.80 9.05
N LYS A 169 -24.70 20.86 9.66
CA LYS A 169 -25.38 21.75 10.61
C LYS A 169 -24.44 22.91 10.93
N SER A 170 -24.49 23.93 10.09
CA SER A 170 -24.32 25.35 10.44
C SER A 170 -25.03 26.14 9.36
#